data_AF-A0A353RJL7-F1
#
_entry.id   AF-A0A353RJL7-F1
#
_cell.length_a   1.000
_cell.length_b   1.000
_cell.length_c   1.000
_cell.angle_alpha   90.00
_cell.angle_beta   90.00
_cell.angle_gamma   90.00
#
_symmetry.space_group_name_H-M   'P 1'
#
loop_
_entity.id
_entity.type
_entity.pdbx_description
1 polymer ?
#
loop_
_entity_poly.entity_id
_entity_poly.type
_entity_poly.pdbx_seq_one_letter_code
_entity_poly.pdbx_strand_id
1 'polypeptide(L)'
;KVLESDEIKNIYTALGVTIGTEEDSKELNISKLRYHKIILMTDADVDGSHIDTLILTFFFRYMRTLIENGYVYIATPPLYLCKKGKVEEYCYNERQRKEFIDKYGDGNENSIHTQRYKGLGEMN
;
A
#
# COMPACT_ATOMS: atom_id res chain seq x y z
N LYS A 1 -16.79 -15.55 -14.74
CA LYS A 1 -16.23 -14.25 -15.18
C LYS A 1 -15.16 -13.67 -14.25
N VAL A 2 -15.38 -13.44 -12.94
CA VAL A 2 -14.31 -12.93 -12.04
C VAL A 2 -13.25 -14.00 -11.71
N LEU A 3 -13.69 -15.21 -11.32
CA LEU A 3 -12.79 -16.34 -11.02
C LEU A 3 -12.13 -16.97 -12.26
N GLU A 4 -12.45 -16.47 -13.45
CA GLU A 4 -11.82 -16.90 -14.70
C GLU A 4 -10.51 -16.16 -14.96
N SER A 5 -10.32 -14.96 -14.37
CA SER A 5 -9.05 -14.21 -14.44
C SER A 5 -7.93 -14.97 -13.74
N ASP A 6 -6.80 -15.06 -14.43
CA ASP A 6 -5.62 -15.74 -13.91
C ASP A 6 -4.97 -14.96 -12.76
N GLU A 7 -5.01 -13.63 -12.80
CA GLU A 7 -4.57 -12.75 -11.71
C GLU A 7 -5.33 -13.06 -10.42
N ILE A 8 -6.66 -13.23 -10.51
CA ILE A 8 -7.48 -13.55 -9.35
C ILE A 8 -7.18 -14.95 -8.84
N LYS A 9 -7.05 -15.96 -9.71
CA LYS A 9 -6.65 -17.33 -9.29
C LYS A 9 -5.29 -17.33 -8.60
N ASN A 10 -4.36 -16.51 -9.07
CA ASN A 10 -3.05 -16.35 -8.46
C ASN A 10 -3.15 -15.76 -7.07
N ILE A 11 -4.00 -14.75 -6.83
CA ILE A 11 -4.23 -14.19 -5.49
C ILE A 11 -4.78 -15.26 -4.54
N TYR A 12 -5.79 -16.04 -4.95
CA TYR A 12 -6.34 -17.13 -4.12
C TYR A 12 -5.25 -18.15 -3.75
N THR A 13 -4.47 -18.58 -4.74
CA THR A 13 -3.42 -19.58 -4.57
C THR A 13 -2.30 -19.06 -3.65
N ALA A 14 -1.86 -17.81 -3.87
CA ALA A 14 -0.80 -17.17 -3.10
C ALA A 14 -1.21 -16.99 -1.63
N LEU A 15 -2.45 -16.57 -1.37
CA LEU A 15 -2.97 -16.40 -0.01
C LEU A 15 -3.28 -17.74 0.66
N GLY A 16 -3.52 -18.81 -0.10
CA GLY A 16 -3.94 -20.11 0.43
C GLY A 16 -5.40 -20.13 0.88
N VAL A 17 -6.25 -19.35 0.21
CA VAL A 17 -7.69 -19.26 0.52
C VAL A 17 -8.51 -19.95 -0.56
N THR A 18 -9.72 -20.41 -0.21
CA THR A 18 -10.68 -21.01 -1.15
C THR A 18 -12.07 -20.45 -0.93
N ILE A 19 -12.97 -20.66 -1.88
CA ILE A 19 -14.40 -20.37 -1.71
C ILE A 19 -15.09 -21.64 -1.23
N GLY A 20 -15.97 -21.50 -0.24
CA GLY A 20 -16.74 -22.57 0.35
C GLY A 20 -16.19 -23.00 1.71
N THR A 21 -17.03 -22.89 2.73
CA THR A 21 -16.88 -23.56 4.02
C THR A 21 -17.84 -24.78 4.07
N GLU A 22 -17.75 -25.60 5.12
CA GLU A 22 -18.71 -26.69 5.34
C GLU A 22 -20.15 -26.17 5.51
N GLU A 23 -20.28 -24.92 5.96
CA GLU A 23 -21.54 -24.27 6.30
C GLU A 23 -22.07 -23.37 5.17
N ASP A 24 -21.20 -22.72 4.40
CA ASP A 24 -21.58 -21.84 3.29
C ASP A 24 -20.65 -21.98 2.07
N SER A 25 -21.22 -22.48 0.97
CA SER A 25 -20.56 -22.62 -0.35
C SER A 25 -20.04 -21.31 -0.97
N LYS A 26 -20.44 -20.14 -0.47
CA LYS A 26 -20.04 -18.82 -0.98
C LYS A 26 -19.08 -18.07 -0.06
N GLU A 27 -18.86 -18.56 1.15
CA GLU A 27 -17.99 -17.93 2.14
C GLU A 27 -16.50 -18.12 1.80
N LEU A 28 -15.66 -17.18 2.20
CA LEU A 28 -14.21 -17.32 2.07
C LEU A 28 -13.67 -18.25 3.17
N ASN A 29 -13.05 -19.36 2.78
CA ASN A 29 -12.33 -20.23 3.69
C ASN A 29 -10.88 -19.77 3.84
N ILE A 30 -10.53 -19.35 5.06
CA ILE A 30 -9.20 -18.86 5.43
C ILE A 30 -8.40 -19.84 6.31
N SER A 31 -8.85 -21.08 6.48
CA SER A 31 -8.20 -22.10 7.34
C SER A 31 -6.74 -22.38 6.99
N LYS A 32 -6.36 -22.19 5.71
CA LYS A 32 -5.01 -22.39 5.18
C LYS A 32 -4.33 -21.07 4.81
N LEU A 33 -4.81 -19.94 5.35
CA LEU A 33 -4.25 -18.63 5.08
C LEU A 33 -2.75 -18.59 5.40
N ARG A 34 -1.94 -18.23 4.41
CA ARG A 34 -0.47 -18.22 4.52
C ARG A 34 0.07 -16.92 5.09
N TYR A 35 -0.62 -15.80 4.85
CA TYR A 35 -0.14 -14.46 5.21
C TYR A 35 -1.22 -13.69 5.98
N HIS A 36 -0.83 -13.17 7.14
CA HIS A 36 -1.69 -12.33 8.01
C HIS A 36 -1.42 -10.83 7.81
N LYS A 37 -0.56 -10.50 6.84
CA LYS A 37 -0.29 -9.16 6.38
C LYS A 37 -0.23 -9.17 4.86
N ILE A 38 -1.24 -8.59 4.25
CA ILE A 38 -1.42 -8.44 2.81
C ILE A 38 -1.26 -6.95 2.54
N ILE A 39 -0.17 -6.56 1.90
CA ILE A 39 0.19 -5.17 1.69
C ILE A 39 -0.07 -4.83 0.23
N LEU A 40 -1.00 -3.91 -0.01
CA LEU A 40 -1.23 -3.28 -1.31
C LEU A 40 -0.18 -2.18 -1.46
N MET A 41 0.66 -2.28 -2.47
CA MET A 41 1.75 -1.32 -2.70
C MET A 41 1.75 -0.95 -4.18
N THR A 42 1.14 0.20 -4.47
CA THR A 42 1.07 0.79 -5.82
C THR A 42 1.86 2.09 -5.86
N ASP A 43 2.05 2.64 -7.06
CA ASP A 43 2.70 3.94 -7.22
C ASP A 43 1.89 5.07 -6.58
N ALA A 44 2.59 6.14 -6.18
CA ALA A 44 2.03 7.30 -5.48
C ALA A 44 1.33 8.30 -6.42
N ASP A 45 0.72 7.80 -7.49
CA ASP A 45 0.03 8.59 -8.51
C ASP A 45 -1.46 8.26 -8.60
N VAL A 46 -2.14 8.89 -9.56
CA VAL A 46 -3.58 8.73 -9.78
C VAL A 46 -3.91 7.31 -10.21
N ASP A 47 -3.05 6.67 -11.00
CA ASP A 47 -3.27 5.32 -11.51
C ASP A 47 -3.06 4.28 -10.41
N GLY A 48 -2.08 4.47 -9.52
CA GLY A 48 -1.92 3.67 -8.30
C GLY A 48 -3.15 3.75 -7.40
N SER A 49 -3.71 4.95 -7.20
CA SER A 49 -4.95 5.14 -6.43
C SER A 49 -6.15 4.41 -7.07
N HIS A 50 -6.22 4.36 -8.40
CA HIS A 50 -7.23 3.59 -9.12
C HIS A 50 -7.05 2.08 -8.92
N ILE A 51 -5.82 1.57 -9.03
CA ILE A 51 -5.48 0.16 -8.82
C ILE A 51 -5.81 -0.27 -7.39
N ASP A 52 -5.41 0.51 -6.39
CA ASP A 52 -5.73 0.27 -4.98
C ASP A 52 -7.24 0.14 -4.78
N THR A 53 -8.03 1.04 -5.38
CA THR A 53 -9.49 1.01 -5.28
C THR A 53 -10.07 -0.27 -5.90
N LEU A 54 -9.57 -0.71 -7.05
CA LEU A 54 -10.01 -1.96 -7.69
C LEU A 54 -9.69 -3.18 -6.83
N ILE A 55 -8.47 -3.26 -6.30
CA ILE A 55 -8.05 -4.37 -5.45
C ILE A 55 -8.83 -4.36 -4.13
N LEU A 56 -8.98 -3.21 -3.47
CA LEU A 56 -9.81 -3.09 -2.26
C LEU A 56 -11.26 -3.48 -2.51
N THR A 57 -11.83 -3.12 -3.67
CA THR A 57 -13.19 -3.53 -4.06
C THR A 57 -13.28 -5.05 -4.19
N PHE A 58 -12.26 -5.69 -4.77
CA PHE A 58 -12.17 -7.14 -4.84
C PHE A 58 -12.10 -7.78 -3.44
N PHE A 59 -11.19 -7.30 -2.57
CA PHE A 59 -11.09 -7.79 -1.19
C PHE A 59 -12.40 -7.58 -0.43
N PHE A 60 -13.04 -6.42 -0.57
CA PHE A 60 -14.30 -6.12 0.11
C PHE A 60 -15.46 -7.02 -0.33
N ARG A 61 -15.49 -7.38 -1.62
CA ARG A 61 -16.58 -8.17 -2.21
C ARG A 61 -16.40 -9.67 -2.06
N TYR A 62 -15.17 -10.17 -2.10
CA TYR A 62 -14.89 -11.62 -2.13
C TYR A 62 -14.07 -12.12 -0.95
N MET A 63 -13.39 -11.23 -0.22
CA MET A 63 -12.48 -11.59 0.86
C MET A 63 -12.66 -10.72 2.11
N ARG A 64 -13.91 -10.34 2.40
CA ARG A 64 -14.24 -9.39 3.46
C ARG A 64 -13.64 -9.77 4.82
N THR A 65 -13.65 -11.06 5.15
CA THR A 65 -13.07 -11.60 6.40
C THR A 65 -11.60 -11.22 6.58
N LEU A 66 -10.83 -11.07 5.49
CA LEU A 66 -9.43 -10.62 5.57
C LEU A 66 -9.31 -9.14 5.97
N ILE A 67 -10.26 -8.31 5.55
CA ILE A 67 -10.34 -6.90 5.96
C ILE A 67 -10.76 -6.82 7.42
N GLU A 68 -11.81 -7.54 7.81
CA GLU A 68 -12.36 -7.51 9.17
C GLU A 68 -11.37 -8.03 10.22
N ASN A 69 -10.53 -9.01 9.85
CA ASN A 69 -9.45 -9.50 10.70
C ASN A 69 -8.22 -8.57 10.74
N GLY A 70 -8.23 -7.45 10.00
CA GLY A 70 -7.12 -6.50 9.97
C GLY A 70 -5.88 -7.04 9.24
N TYR A 71 -6.05 -7.89 8.22
CA TYR A 71 -4.94 -8.47 7.46
C TYR A 71 -4.59 -7.67 6.20
N VAL A 72 -5.45 -6.76 5.74
CA VAL A 72 -5.23 -5.96 4.52
C VAL A 72 -4.70 -4.56 4.90
N TYR A 73 -3.59 -4.18 4.28
CA TYR A 73 -2.87 -2.93 4.52
C TYR A 73 -2.61 -2.22 3.19
N ILE A 74 -2.54 -0.89 3.22
CA ILE A 74 -2.08 -0.08 2.08
C ILE A 74 -0.73 0.51 2.48
N ALA A 75 0.30 0.22 1.70
CA ALA A 75 1.59 0.86 1.85
C ALA A 75 1.50 2.29 1.31
N THR A 76 1.95 3.25 2.12
CA THR A 76 2.08 4.64 1.69
C THR A 76 3.58 4.96 1.59
N PRO A 77 4.16 5.00 0.37
CA PRO A 77 5.56 5.40 0.23
C PRO A 77 5.73 6.88 0.64
N PRO A 78 6.94 7.29 1.05
CA PRO A 78 7.22 8.68 1.33
C PRO A 78 7.11 9.52 0.06
N LEU A 79 6.62 10.75 0.18
CA LEU A 79 6.56 11.69 -0.94
C LEU A 79 7.89 12.41 -1.16
N TYR A 80 8.68 12.56 -0.10
CA TYR A 80 9.97 13.27 -0.15
C TYR A 80 11.03 12.57 0.70
N LEU A 81 12.29 12.74 0.29
CA LEU A 81 13.46 12.62 1.16
C LEU A 81 14.09 14.00 1.28
N CYS A 82 14.09 14.55 2.49
CA CYS A 82 14.71 15.84 2.80
C CYS A 82 16.05 15.63 3.50
N LYS A 83 17.07 16.39 3.12
CA LYS A 83 18.44 16.23 3.62
C LYS A 83 19.15 17.56 3.89
N LYS A 84 19.82 17.64 5.04
CA LYS A 84 20.71 18.74 5.45
C LYS A 84 21.97 18.17 6.08
N GLY A 85 23.09 18.23 5.35
CA GLY A 85 24.36 17.65 5.82
C GLY A 85 24.22 16.15 6.07
N LYS A 86 24.32 15.73 7.35
CA LYS A 86 24.21 14.33 7.77
C LYS A 86 22.78 13.92 8.20
N VAL A 87 21.86 14.87 8.32
CA VAL A 87 20.47 14.58 8.71
C VAL A 87 19.64 14.37 7.46
N GLU A 88 18.92 13.26 7.41
CA GLU A 88 17.96 12.93 6.36
C GLU A 88 16.68 12.36 6.97
N GLU A 89 15.53 12.78 6.45
CA GLU A 89 14.22 12.32 6.93
C GLU A 89 13.27 12.12 5.74
N TYR A 90 12.57 10.97 5.73
CA TYR A 90 11.47 10.72 4.80
C TYR A 90 10.23 11.48 5.24
N CYS A 91 9.62 12.23 4.31
CA CYS A 91 8.41 12.98 4.54
C CYS A 91 7.27 12.41 3.68
N TYR A 92 6.17 12.05 4.32
CA TYR A 92 4.98 11.45 3.71
C TYR A 92 3.94 12.49 3.26
N ASN A 93 4.15 13.76 3.59
CA ASN A 93 3.27 14.86 3.19
C ASN A 93 4.03 16.20 3.17
N GLU A 94 3.41 17.20 2.56
CA GLU A 94 3.95 18.57 2.48
C GLU A 94 4.22 19.19 3.85
N ARG A 95 3.38 18.88 4.85
CA ARG A 95 3.55 19.42 6.21
C ARG A 95 4.85 18.92 6.82
N GLN A 96 5.14 17.63 6.73
CA GLN A 96 6.40 17.05 7.23
C GLN A 96 7.61 17.61 6.50
N ARG A 97 7.52 17.79 5.17
CA ARG A 97 8.58 18.46 4.39
C ARG A 97 8.82 19.88 4.89
N LYS A 98 7.75 20.65 5.13
CA LYS A 98 7.87 22.02 5.65
C LYS A 98 8.45 22.05 7.06
N GLU A 99 8.01 21.16 7.95
CA GLU A 99 8.57 21.02 9.30
C GLU A 99 10.07 20.73 9.28
N PHE A 100 10.55 19.90 8.34
CA PHE A 100 11.97 19.67 8.14
C PHE A 100 12.72 20.94 7.69
N ILE A 101 12.16 21.69 6.73
CA ILE A 101 12.73 22.95 6.24
C ILE A 101 12.82 23.99 7.35
N ASP A 102 11.77 24.14 8.14
CA ASP A 102 11.74 25.08 9.26
C ASP A 102 12.79 24.70 10.32
N LYS A 103 12.91 23.41 10.62
CA LYS A 103 13.83 22.89 11.66
C LYS A 103 15.30 22.94 11.28
N TYR A 104 15.66 22.57 10.05
CA TYR A 104 17.06 22.39 9.62
C TYR A 104 17.54 23.42 8.60
N GLY A 105 16.62 24.16 7.99
CA GLY A 105 16.88 25.17 6.98
C GLY A 105 16.55 26.60 7.41
N ASP A 106 16.09 26.80 8.65
CA ASP A 106 15.66 28.11 9.17
C ASP A 106 14.59 28.76 8.26
N GLY A 107 13.68 27.93 7.76
CA GLY A 107 12.63 28.32 6.80
C GLY A 107 13.13 28.53 5.36
N ASN A 108 14.44 28.44 5.10
CA ASN A 108 15.00 28.57 3.75
C ASN A 108 15.07 27.21 3.03
N GLU A 109 14.11 26.98 2.15
CA GLU A 109 14.01 25.77 1.34
C GLU A 109 15.26 25.51 0.48
N ASN A 110 15.87 26.56 -0.11
CA ASN A 110 17.07 26.40 -0.95
C ASN A 110 18.27 25.85 -0.18
N SER A 111 18.21 25.87 1.16
CA SER A 111 19.24 25.34 2.02
C SER A 111 19.08 23.83 2.29
N ILE A 112 17.95 23.23 1.88
CA ILE A 112 17.62 21.80 2.06
C ILE A 112 17.67 21.10 0.70
N HIS A 113 18.35 19.96 0.64
CA HIS A 113 18.21 19.08 -0.51
C HIS A 113 16.91 18.28 -0.38
N THR A 114 16.01 18.41 -1.35
CA THR A 114 14.72 17.69 -1.37
C THR A 114 14.63 16.84 -2.62
N GLN A 115 14.49 15.53 -2.45
CA GLN A 115 14.13 14.60 -3.52
C GLN A 115 12.65 14.27 -3.39
N ARG A 116 11.89 14.40 -4.48
CA ARG A 116 10.47 13.99 -4.54
C ARG A 116 10.37 12.63 -5.21
N TYR A 117 9.58 11.73 -4.62
CA TYR A 117 9.25 10.44 -5.20
C TYR A 117 7.88 10.53 -5.89
N LYS A 118 7.80 10.16 -7.16
CA LYS A 118 6.55 10.06 -7.92
C LYS A 118 6.07 8.63 -8.06
N GLY A 119 6.99 7.68 -8.08
CA GLY A 119 6.70 6.25 -8.17
C GLY A 119 7.73 5.42 -7.41
N LEU A 120 7.42 4.16 -7.18
CA LEU A 120 8.24 3.23 -6.41
C LEU A 120 9.60 2.99 -7.06
N GLY A 121 9.68 3.07 -8.39
CA GLY A 121 10.94 2.91 -9.14
C GLY A 121 11.95 4.07 -8.97
N GLU A 122 11.53 5.18 -8.35
CA GLU A 122 12.42 6.32 -8.07
C GLU A 122 13.12 6.22 -6.71
N MET A 123 12.81 5.17 -5.93
CA MET A 123 13.37 4.91 -4.61
C MET A 123 14.59 3.96 -4.74
N ASN A 124 15.81 4.53 -4.72
CA ASN A 124 17.08 3.80 -4.65
C ASN A 124 17.84 4.09 -3.36
#